data_AF-A0A7V2MI57-F1
#
_entry.id   AF-A0A7V2MI57-F1
#
_cell.length_a   1.000
_cell.length_b   1.000
_cell.length_c   1.000
_cell.angle_alpha   90.00
_cell.angle_beta   90.00
_cell.angle_gamma   90.00
#
_symmetry.space_group_name_H-M   'P 1'
#
loop_
_entity.id
_entity.type
_entity.pdbx_description
1 polymer ?
#
loop_
_entity_poly.entity_id
_entity_poly.type
_entity_poly.pdbx_seq_one_letter_code
_entity_poly.pdbx_strand_id
1 'polypeptide(L)'
;MLWLVLFALAPGLRAAEPPASDSRNTRIPNTNTHFTMPEYKTLAQWEERKKQLRDQILFAAGLLPMPDHSAAPRAEIFGKVTQRDYTIEKVLVETRPGYYLGGNLYRPVGRTGKLPAVVSPHGHWVYGRLEHTPLGSIPARCISLARQGYVVFAYDMVGYNDTIQTPHAFGGKPEQLWGFGPLGLQLWNSIRAVDFLASLPEVDAGRIGATGASGGGTQTFLLQAVDERIRFSSPVNMISAHMQGGSPCENAPGLRVGAFNVEFAAMMAPRPMLMVSATGDWTKNTLEEEFPAVRRIYELYDKAAFVEAVRIQAEHNYNKESREAVYRFFARHALNDEDASRYKEQAIRVEKLADMLALHNRTLPAGALDYDGLFAQWRGIVERQMAGAGKAEKRRLLGLALGTEWPAHVDGFVSGEKVVLTRPAVGDRVPGVWVAGEGTPALVVHPDGAQAGRVSAEGRALLAARRPVLFIDAFQTGEARAPRDRSHAHFLTFNRSDDALRVQDILTALRWLELKGAARLEVHGVAKAAVWARFAAAVAGPTVSARGDTSWFRGTDREFIETLFVPGIQRAGGWAAAQE
;
A
#
# COMPACT_ATOMS: atom_id res chain seq x y z
N MET A 1 58.52 29.66 39.29
CA MET A 1 57.27 30.45 39.23
C MET A 1 56.32 29.78 38.25
N LEU A 2 55.05 29.70 38.63
CA LEU A 2 53.99 28.81 38.16
C LEU A 2 53.77 28.72 36.64
N TRP A 3 53.57 27.48 36.16
CA TRP A 3 52.84 27.18 34.93
C TRP A 3 51.33 27.08 35.25
N LEU A 4 50.52 27.91 34.59
CA LEU A 4 49.06 27.87 34.66
C LEU A 4 48.53 26.86 33.61
N VAL A 5 47.95 25.77 34.09
CA VAL A 5 47.23 24.79 33.26
C VAL A 5 45.77 25.24 33.18
N LEU A 6 45.30 25.62 31.98
CA LEU A 6 43.88 25.79 31.68
C LEU A 6 43.24 24.40 31.52
N PHE A 7 42.34 24.03 32.43
CA PHE A 7 41.42 22.92 32.24
C PHE A 7 40.31 23.34 31.27
N ALA A 8 40.28 22.71 30.09
CA ALA A 8 39.13 22.76 29.20
C ALA A 8 37.99 21.91 29.81
N LEU A 9 36.92 22.57 30.24
CA LEU A 9 35.67 21.94 30.62
C LEU A 9 35.06 21.26 29.38
N ALA A 10 34.87 19.94 29.45
CA ALA A 10 34.09 19.21 28.47
C ALA A 10 32.64 19.77 28.44
N PRO A 11 32.00 19.91 27.26
CA PRO A 11 30.61 20.30 27.19
C PRO A 11 29.77 19.22 27.87
N GLY A 12 29.10 19.57 28.97
CA GLY A 12 28.19 18.67 29.65
C GLY A 12 27.10 18.20 28.69
N LEU A 13 26.80 16.89 28.69
CA LEU A 13 25.62 16.35 28.03
C LEU A 13 24.40 17.07 28.60
N ARG A 14 23.77 17.94 27.81
CA ARG A 14 22.41 18.40 28.10
C ARG A 14 21.52 17.17 28.16
N ALA A 15 20.76 17.01 29.24
CA ALA A 15 19.67 16.05 29.28
C ALA A 15 18.75 16.31 28.08
N ALA A 16 18.40 15.26 27.33
CA ALA A 16 17.45 15.40 26.24
C ALA A 16 16.13 15.98 26.77
N GLU A 17 15.51 16.87 26.02
CA GLU A 17 14.18 17.43 26.34
C GLU A 17 13.11 16.70 25.51
N PRO A 18 11.86 16.61 26.00
CA PRO A 18 10.77 16.08 25.20
C PRO A 18 10.54 16.94 23.94
N PRO A 19 10.02 16.36 22.84
CA PRO A 19 9.62 17.13 21.67
C PRO A 19 8.65 18.26 22.04
N ALA A 20 8.87 19.44 21.47
CA ALA A 20 8.02 20.61 21.69
C ALA A 20 6.58 20.40 21.15
N SER A 21 6.44 19.61 20.08
CA SER A 21 5.17 19.23 19.47
C SER A 21 5.19 17.77 19.02
N ASP A 22 4.00 17.18 18.87
CA ASP A 22 3.86 15.84 18.30
C ASP A 22 4.02 15.89 16.77
N SER A 23 5.04 15.22 16.26
CA SER A 23 5.34 15.21 14.82
C SER A 23 4.19 14.67 13.97
N ARG A 24 3.30 13.85 14.51
CA ARG A 24 2.15 13.26 13.79
C ARG A 24 1.03 14.28 13.54
N ASN A 25 1.08 15.44 14.19
CA ASN A 25 0.21 16.58 13.94
C ASN A 25 0.80 17.56 12.92
N THR A 26 2.13 17.59 12.76
CA THR A 26 2.82 18.60 11.94
C THR A 26 3.46 18.03 10.67
N ARG A 27 3.84 16.75 10.65
CA ARG A 27 4.33 16.03 9.48
C ARG A 27 3.17 15.26 8.86
N ILE A 28 2.48 15.93 7.94
CA ILE A 28 1.30 15.39 7.24
C ILE A 28 1.66 15.18 5.77
N PRO A 29 2.35 14.07 5.42
CA PRO A 29 2.61 13.75 4.03
C PRO A 29 1.29 13.62 3.25
N ASN A 30 1.36 13.97 1.97
CA ASN A 30 0.26 13.93 1.02
C ASN A 30 0.78 13.55 -0.37
N THR A 31 -0.11 13.54 -1.37
CA THR A 31 0.21 13.16 -2.75
C THR A 31 1.40 13.90 -3.36
N ASN A 32 1.63 15.16 -2.98
CA ASN A 32 2.67 16.03 -3.55
C ASN A 32 3.85 16.27 -2.59
N THR A 33 3.94 15.49 -1.51
CA THR A 33 5.10 15.56 -0.61
C THR A 33 6.33 15.02 -1.35
N HIS A 34 7.45 15.74 -1.21
CA HIS A 34 8.74 15.25 -1.66
C HIS A 34 9.27 14.22 -0.66
N PHE A 35 9.26 12.95 -1.06
CA PHE A 35 9.77 11.83 -0.28
C PHE A 35 11.23 11.56 -0.61
N THR A 36 12.03 11.20 0.40
CA THR A 36 13.42 10.79 0.22
C THR A 36 13.56 9.30 0.48
N MET A 37 14.26 8.59 -0.42
CA MET A 37 14.55 7.17 -0.25
C MET A 37 15.37 6.94 1.03
N PRO A 38 14.92 6.08 1.97
CA PRO A 38 15.74 5.70 3.11
C PRO A 38 17.05 5.03 2.67
N GLU A 39 18.08 5.15 3.48
CA GLU A 39 19.36 4.49 3.22
C GLU A 39 19.29 3.02 3.67
N TYR A 40 19.51 2.10 2.73
CA TYR A 40 19.61 0.66 2.98
C TYR A 40 21.06 0.23 2.76
N LYS A 41 21.78 -0.10 3.85
CA LYS A 41 23.24 -0.36 3.80
C LYS A 41 23.58 -1.81 3.47
N THR A 42 22.63 -2.72 3.64
CA THR A 42 22.84 -4.16 3.44
C THR A 42 21.65 -4.78 2.73
N LEU A 43 21.90 -5.87 1.99
CA LEU A 43 20.85 -6.65 1.36
C LEU A 43 19.82 -7.17 2.38
N ALA A 44 20.25 -7.58 3.57
CA ALA A 44 19.36 -8.07 4.63
C ALA A 44 18.38 -6.98 5.12
N GLN A 45 18.85 -5.74 5.28
CA GLN A 45 17.98 -4.60 5.64
C GLN A 45 16.94 -4.34 4.55
N TRP A 46 17.35 -4.39 3.28
CA TRP A 46 16.44 -4.20 2.17
C TRP A 46 15.42 -5.34 2.03
N GLU A 47 15.83 -6.61 2.15
CA GLU A 47 14.92 -7.75 2.04
C GLU A 47 13.86 -7.77 3.16
N GLU A 48 14.25 -7.41 4.39
CA GLU A 48 13.30 -7.27 5.49
C GLU A 48 12.30 -6.13 5.20
N ARG A 49 12.79 -4.98 4.72
CA ARG A 49 11.90 -3.89 4.32
C ARG A 49 10.99 -4.30 3.16
N LYS A 50 11.50 -4.99 2.14
CA LYS A 50 10.74 -5.47 0.98
C LYS A 50 9.62 -6.40 1.40
N LYS A 51 9.82 -7.26 2.41
CA LYS A 51 8.77 -8.08 3.01
C LYS A 51 7.68 -7.23 3.66
N GLN A 52 8.06 -6.24 4.46
CA GLN A 52 7.10 -5.32 5.10
C GLN A 52 6.30 -4.52 4.07
N LEU A 53 6.96 -4.00 3.03
CA LEU A 53 6.32 -3.27 1.93
C LEU A 53 5.33 -4.17 1.17
N ARG A 54 5.68 -5.43 0.92
CA ARG A 54 4.78 -6.39 0.27
C ARG A 54 3.52 -6.62 1.10
N ASP A 55 3.68 -6.83 2.40
CA ASP A 55 2.55 -6.97 3.33
C ASP A 55 1.68 -5.71 3.37
N GLN A 56 2.31 -4.53 3.40
CA GLN A 56 1.62 -3.25 3.38
C GLN A 56 0.82 -3.03 2.09
N ILE A 57 1.41 -3.30 0.91
CA ILE A 57 0.72 -3.20 -0.38
C ILE A 57 -0.48 -4.15 -0.41
N LEU A 58 -0.28 -5.42 -0.08
CA LEU A 58 -1.34 -6.43 -0.15
C LEU A 58 -2.44 -6.17 0.89
N PHE A 59 -2.10 -5.70 2.09
CA PHE A 59 -3.11 -5.36 3.10
C PHE A 59 -3.91 -4.12 2.69
N ALA A 60 -3.24 -3.04 2.24
CA ALA A 60 -3.92 -1.83 1.76
C ALA A 60 -4.83 -2.12 0.55
N ALA A 61 -4.43 -3.07 -0.31
CA ALA A 61 -5.25 -3.56 -1.42
C ALA A 61 -6.41 -4.48 -0.98
N GLY A 62 -6.54 -4.80 0.30
CA GLY A 62 -7.53 -5.74 0.82
C GLY A 62 -7.31 -7.18 0.35
N LEU A 63 -6.06 -7.53 0.02
CA LEU A 63 -5.63 -8.83 -0.47
C LEU A 63 -4.87 -9.66 0.56
N LEU A 64 -4.76 -9.22 1.83
CA LEU A 64 -4.31 -10.08 2.93
C LEU A 64 -5.48 -10.46 3.84
N PRO A 65 -5.71 -11.75 4.13
CA PRO A 65 -5.06 -12.92 3.53
C PRO A 65 -5.32 -13.06 2.02
N MET A 66 -4.35 -13.60 1.28
CA MET A 66 -4.43 -13.74 -0.17
C MET A 66 -5.63 -14.62 -0.57
N PRO A 67 -6.54 -14.13 -1.43
CA PRO A 67 -7.57 -14.99 -2.01
C PRO A 67 -6.93 -16.10 -2.85
N ASP A 68 -7.47 -17.31 -2.77
CA ASP A 68 -6.99 -18.41 -3.62
C ASP A 68 -7.21 -18.08 -5.10
N HIS A 69 -6.16 -18.26 -5.88
CA HIS A 69 -6.11 -18.06 -7.32
C HIS A 69 -5.25 -19.11 -8.03
N SER A 70 -5.05 -20.27 -7.37
CA SER A 70 -4.32 -21.41 -7.94
C SER A 70 -4.92 -21.91 -9.25
N ALA A 71 -6.25 -21.80 -9.40
CA ALA A 71 -6.94 -22.07 -10.65
C ALA A 71 -6.86 -20.90 -11.64
N ALA A 72 -6.61 -21.23 -12.91
CA ALA A 72 -6.73 -20.29 -14.02
C ALA A 72 -8.12 -19.63 -14.02
N PRO A 73 -8.22 -18.32 -14.32
CA PRO A 73 -9.53 -17.65 -14.37
C PRO A 73 -10.36 -18.19 -15.52
N ARG A 74 -11.68 -18.24 -15.32
CA ARG A 74 -12.61 -18.46 -16.43
C ARG A 74 -12.52 -17.26 -17.37
N ALA A 75 -12.28 -17.50 -18.64
CA ALA A 75 -12.14 -16.45 -19.64
C ALA A 75 -12.89 -16.81 -20.93
N GLU A 76 -13.59 -15.83 -21.50
CA GLU A 76 -14.18 -15.91 -22.83
C GLU A 76 -13.30 -15.10 -23.79
N ILE A 77 -12.75 -15.75 -24.82
CA ILE A 77 -11.97 -15.11 -25.90
C ILE A 77 -12.80 -15.20 -27.18
N PHE A 78 -13.11 -14.05 -27.81
CA PHE A 78 -14.02 -14.02 -28.97
C PHE A 78 -13.78 -12.80 -29.87
N GLY A 79 -14.46 -12.78 -31.02
CA GLY A 79 -14.45 -11.63 -31.93
C GLY A 79 -13.08 -11.36 -32.56
N LYS A 80 -12.43 -12.42 -33.06
CA LYS A 80 -11.08 -12.37 -33.63
C LYS A 80 -11.01 -11.48 -34.87
N VAL A 81 -10.22 -10.42 -34.79
CA VAL A 81 -9.76 -9.61 -35.92
C VAL A 81 -8.39 -10.12 -36.34
N THR A 82 -8.26 -10.52 -37.60
CA THR A 82 -6.99 -11.01 -38.17
C THR A 82 -6.40 -9.96 -39.09
N GLN A 83 -5.17 -9.55 -38.78
CA GLN A 83 -4.33 -8.73 -39.66
C GLN A 83 -3.17 -9.58 -40.18
N ARG A 84 -2.33 -9.01 -41.05
CA ARG A 84 -1.24 -9.74 -41.73
C ARG A 84 -0.26 -10.38 -40.75
N ASP A 85 0.07 -9.69 -39.67
CA ASP A 85 1.17 -10.02 -38.75
C ASP A 85 0.77 -10.12 -37.27
N TYR A 86 -0.49 -9.80 -36.95
CA TYR A 86 -1.05 -9.97 -35.61
C TYR A 86 -2.55 -10.28 -35.65
N THR A 87 -3.08 -10.76 -34.53
CA THR A 87 -4.53 -10.85 -34.29
C THR A 87 -4.92 -10.05 -33.05
N ILE A 88 -6.16 -9.60 -33.00
CA ILE A 88 -6.77 -8.99 -31.82
C ILE A 88 -8.03 -9.78 -31.49
N GLU A 89 -8.20 -10.15 -30.22
CA GLU A 89 -9.41 -10.81 -29.71
C GLU A 89 -9.93 -10.04 -28.50
N LYS A 90 -11.25 -10.01 -28.34
CA LYS A 90 -11.92 -9.48 -27.14
C LYS A 90 -11.87 -10.53 -26.05
N VAL A 91 -11.69 -10.10 -24.81
CA VAL A 91 -11.62 -10.98 -23.66
C VAL A 91 -12.50 -10.47 -22.53
N LEU A 92 -13.27 -11.36 -21.93
CA LEU A 92 -13.85 -11.19 -20.60
C LEU A 92 -13.26 -12.25 -19.67
N VAL A 93 -12.49 -11.83 -18.66
CA VAL A 93 -11.89 -12.69 -17.65
C VAL A 93 -12.66 -12.53 -16.36
N GLU A 94 -13.22 -13.60 -15.81
CA GLU A 94 -13.82 -13.57 -14.49
C GLU A 94 -12.71 -13.64 -13.43
N THR A 95 -12.38 -12.49 -12.84
CA THR A 95 -11.27 -12.36 -11.89
C THR A 95 -11.69 -12.74 -10.47
N ARG A 96 -12.99 -12.69 -10.17
CA ARG A 96 -13.65 -13.24 -8.97
C ARG A 96 -15.04 -13.73 -9.36
N PRO A 97 -15.68 -14.65 -8.61
CA PRO A 97 -17.01 -15.12 -8.94
C PRO A 97 -17.98 -13.95 -9.17
N GLY A 98 -18.47 -13.81 -10.40
CA GLY A 98 -19.36 -12.73 -10.83
C GLY A 98 -18.70 -11.38 -11.10
N TYR A 99 -17.37 -11.22 -11.08
CA TYR A 99 -16.64 -9.99 -11.41
C TYR A 99 -15.77 -10.16 -12.67
N TYR A 100 -15.97 -9.32 -13.67
CA TYR A 100 -15.40 -9.47 -15.01
C TYR A 100 -14.45 -8.32 -15.36
N LEU A 101 -13.24 -8.71 -15.74
CA LEU A 101 -12.22 -7.86 -16.35
C LEU A 101 -12.33 -7.94 -17.87
N GLY A 102 -12.57 -6.80 -18.50
CA GLY A 102 -12.57 -6.65 -19.94
C GLY A 102 -11.18 -6.31 -20.49
N GLY A 103 -10.90 -6.78 -21.70
CA GLY A 103 -9.63 -6.49 -22.35
C GLY A 103 -9.54 -6.96 -23.80
N ASN A 104 -8.37 -6.74 -24.38
CA ASN A 104 -8.00 -7.21 -25.70
C ASN A 104 -6.70 -8.01 -25.65
N LEU A 105 -6.72 -9.17 -26.30
CA LEU A 105 -5.60 -10.07 -26.43
C LEU A 105 -4.99 -9.94 -27.83
N TYR A 106 -3.71 -9.58 -27.87
CA TYR A 106 -2.95 -9.39 -29.09
C TYR A 106 -1.94 -10.52 -29.23
N ARG A 107 -1.88 -11.16 -30.40
CA ARG A 107 -1.01 -12.30 -30.66
C ARG A 107 -0.26 -12.14 -31.98
N PRO A 108 0.99 -12.64 -32.08
CA PRO A 108 1.70 -12.72 -33.34
C PRO A 108 1.03 -13.72 -34.29
N VAL A 109 1.06 -13.43 -35.59
CA VAL A 109 0.72 -14.41 -36.64
C VAL A 109 1.99 -15.14 -37.10
N GLY A 110 1.89 -16.45 -37.34
CA GLY A 110 2.99 -17.25 -37.92
C GLY A 110 4.15 -17.54 -36.96
N ARG A 111 3.99 -17.33 -35.65
CA ARG A 111 4.93 -17.76 -34.61
C ARG A 111 4.43 -19.03 -33.94
N THR A 112 5.34 -19.96 -33.69
CA THR A 112 5.08 -21.24 -33.03
C THR A 112 5.95 -21.38 -31.78
N GLY A 113 5.56 -22.27 -30.87
CA GLY A 113 6.28 -22.50 -29.61
C GLY A 113 5.81 -21.59 -28.46
N LYS A 114 6.56 -21.61 -27.36
CA LYS A 114 6.28 -20.85 -26.14
C LYS A 114 6.79 -19.41 -26.28
N LEU A 115 5.90 -18.44 -26.20
CA LEU A 115 6.12 -17.02 -26.46
C LEU A 115 6.20 -16.23 -25.14
N PRO A 116 7.04 -15.18 -25.06
CA PRO A 116 6.96 -14.25 -23.95
C PRO A 116 5.62 -13.50 -23.99
N ALA A 117 5.18 -13.01 -22.83
CA ALA A 117 3.92 -12.29 -22.73
C ALA A 117 4.06 -10.98 -21.96
N VAL A 118 3.11 -10.06 -22.16
CA VAL A 118 3.09 -8.74 -21.51
C VAL A 118 1.69 -8.42 -21.00
N VAL A 119 1.56 -8.14 -19.71
CA VAL A 119 0.39 -7.46 -19.15
C VAL A 119 0.53 -5.95 -19.36
N SER A 120 -0.53 -5.31 -19.83
CA SER A 120 -0.49 -3.97 -20.41
C SER A 120 -1.56 -3.05 -19.79
N PRO A 121 -1.49 -2.73 -18.48
CA PRO A 121 -2.41 -1.78 -17.86
C PRO A 121 -2.30 -0.38 -18.51
N HIS A 122 -3.40 0.38 -18.46
CA HIS A 122 -3.46 1.74 -19.00
C HIS A 122 -3.57 2.80 -17.91
N GLY A 123 -3.21 4.03 -18.25
CA GLY A 123 -3.44 5.22 -17.42
C GLY A 123 -4.80 5.86 -17.68
N HIS A 124 -5.05 7.00 -17.04
CA HIS A 124 -6.29 7.76 -17.09
C HIS A 124 -6.49 8.54 -18.40
N TRP A 125 -6.43 7.84 -19.52
CA TRP A 125 -6.84 8.37 -20.81
C TRP A 125 -8.35 8.22 -21.03
N VAL A 126 -8.91 9.02 -21.93
CA VAL A 126 -10.37 9.11 -22.16
C VAL A 126 -10.92 7.76 -22.59
N TYR A 127 -10.24 7.07 -23.51
CA TYR A 127 -10.67 5.75 -23.99
C TYR A 127 -9.96 4.58 -23.29
N GLY A 128 -9.25 4.83 -22.19
CA GLY A 128 -8.55 3.81 -21.41
C GLY A 128 -7.63 2.94 -22.27
N ARG A 129 -7.85 1.61 -22.26
CA ARG A 129 -7.06 0.66 -23.08
C ARG A 129 -7.19 0.86 -24.59
N LEU A 130 -8.17 1.64 -25.05
CA LEU A 130 -8.43 1.89 -26.48
C LEU A 130 -7.90 3.25 -26.95
N GLU A 131 -7.23 4.01 -26.07
CA GLU A 131 -6.69 5.32 -26.41
C GLU A 131 -5.67 5.27 -27.55
N HIS A 132 -5.79 6.20 -28.50
CA HIS A 132 -4.85 6.37 -29.59
C HIS A 132 -4.69 7.85 -29.94
N THR A 133 -3.66 8.47 -29.35
CA THR A 133 -3.23 9.83 -29.64
C THR A 133 -1.70 9.89 -29.79
N PRO A 134 -1.14 11.00 -30.28
CA PRO A 134 0.32 11.20 -30.29
C PRO A 134 0.95 11.09 -28.89
N LEU A 135 0.24 11.51 -27.84
CA LEU A 135 0.72 11.45 -26.45
C LEU A 135 0.65 10.04 -25.87
N GLY A 136 -0.23 9.17 -26.35
CA GLY A 136 -0.35 7.82 -25.81
C GLY A 136 -1.17 6.92 -26.72
N SER A 137 -0.67 5.72 -26.97
CA SER A 137 -1.46 4.71 -27.68
C SER A 137 -1.23 3.30 -27.15
N ILE A 138 -2.29 2.73 -26.57
CA ILE A 138 -2.29 1.34 -26.10
C ILE A 138 -2.40 0.36 -27.28
N PRO A 139 -3.27 0.57 -28.30
CA PRO A 139 -3.27 -0.28 -29.48
C PRO A 139 -1.91 -0.31 -30.19
N ALA A 140 -1.24 0.83 -30.36
CA ALA A 140 0.09 0.86 -30.99
C ALA A 140 1.13 0.08 -30.18
N ARG A 141 1.11 0.23 -28.84
CA ARG A 141 1.93 -0.56 -27.92
C ARG A 141 1.72 -2.06 -28.10
N CYS A 142 0.47 -2.50 -28.04
CA CYS A 142 0.12 -3.91 -28.07
C CYS A 142 0.34 -4.55 -29.44
N ILE A 143 -0.01 -3.85 -30.53
CA ILE A 143 0.22 -4.32 -31.90
C ILE A 143 1.73 -4.45 -32.17
N SER A 144 2.53 -3.47 -31.78
CA SER A 144 3.98 -3.51 -32.01
C SER A 144 4.65 -4.64 -31.25
N LEU A 145 4.29 -4.84 -29.98
CA LEU A 145 4.77 -5.98 -29.19
C LEU A 145 4.29 -7.31 -29.80
N ALA A 146 3.05 -7.42 -30.26
CA ALA A 146 2.58 -8.62 -30.95
C ALA A 146 3.41 -8.92 -32.21
N ARG A 147 3.69 -7.92 -33.05
CA ARG A 147 4.57 -8.05 -34.23
C ARG A 147 5.99 -8.50 -33.87
N GLN A 148 6.48 -8.12 -32.70
CA GLN A 148 7.80 -8.52 -32.17
C GLN A 148 7.82 -9.94 -31.59
N GLY A 149 6.66 -10.58 -31.43
CA GLY A 149 6.54 -11.98 -30.97
C GLY A 149 6.00 -12.16 -29.54
N TYR A 150 5.47 -11.11 -28.92
CA TYR A 150 4.86 -11.20 -27.59
C TYR A 150 3.36 -11.49 -27.66
N VAL A 151 2.83 -12.25 -26.70
CA VAL A 151 1.39 -12.28 -26.43
C VAL A 151 1.07 -11.14 -25.45
N VAL A 152 0.17 -10.24 -25.81
CA VAL A 152 -0.10 -9.04 -24.99
C VAL A 152 -1.54 -9.00 -24.56
N PHE A 153 -1.77 -8.82 -23.26
CA PHE A 153 -3.11 -8.59 -22.72
C PHE A 153 -3.21 -7.16 -22.19
N ALA A 154 -3.97 -6.31 -22.90
CA ALA A 154 -4.36 -4.99 -22.43
C ALA A 154 -5.76 -5.07 -21.84
N TYR A 155 -5.92 -4.60 -20.61
CA TYR A 155 -7.15 -4.76 -19.84
C TYR A 155 -7.55 -3.47 -19.16
N ASP A 156 -8.83 -3.38 -18.85
CA ASP A 156 -9.43 -2.18 -18.31
C ASP A 156 -9.03 -1.91 -16.87
N MET A 157 -8.91 -0.62 -16.55
CA MET A 157 -9.05 -0.14 -15.19
C MET A 157 -10.48 -0.39 -14.69
N VAL A 158 -10.63 -0.47 -13.38
CA VAL A 158 -11.93 -0.57 -12.72
C VAL A 158 -12.79 0.63 -13.13
N GLY A 159 -14.01 0.40 -13.60
CA GLY A 159 -14.93 1.43 -14.06
C GLY A 159 -14.68 1.97 -15.46
N TYR A 160 -13.79 1.36 -16.24
CA TYR A 160 -13.53 1.73 -17.64
C TYR A 160 -14.08 0.70 -18.61
N ASN A 161 -14.52 1.20 -19.77
CA ASN A 161 -14.92 0.43 -20.95
C ASN A 161 -15.80 -0.80 -20.67
N ASP A 162 -15.21 -2.00 -20.54
CA ASP A 162 -15.93 -3.27 -20.36
C ASP A 162 -15.92 -3.78 -18.90
N THR A 163 -15.20 -3.12 -17.98
CA THR A 163 -15.17 -3.42 -16.53
C THR A 163 -16.04 -2.42 -15.76
N ILE A 164 -17.36 -2.52 -16.00
CA ILE A 164 -18.35 -1.51 -15.60
C ILE A 164 -19.08 -1.78 -14.28
N GLN A 165 -18.83 -2.92 -13.63
CA GLN A 165 -19.59 -3.36 -12.45
C GLN A 165 -19.36 -2.50 -11.20
N THR A 166 -18.36 -1.63 -11.24
CA THR A 166 -17.96 -0.71 -10.18
C THR A 166 -17.57 0.61 -10.82
N PRO A 167 -17.88 1.77 -10.22
CA PRO A 167 -17.36 3.06 -10.72
C PRO A 167 -15.83 3.11 -10.59
N HIS A 168 -15.19 4.02 -11.33
CA HIS A 168 -13.74 4.19 -11.24
C HIS A 168 -13.28 4.72 -9.88
N ALA A 169 -14.11 5.59 -9.26
CA ALA A 169 -13.85 6.16 -7.95
C ALA A 169 -14.96 5.76 -6.96
N PHE A 170 -14.54 5.09 -5.89
CA PHE A 170 -15.35 4.76 -4.71
C PHE A 170 -14.41 4.50 -3.52
N GLY A 171 -14.97 4.28 -2.34
CA GLY A 171 -14.20 4.06 -1.12
C GLY A 171 -14.73 4.86 0.08
N GLY A 172 -16.04 4.78 0.31
CA GLY A 172 -16.66 5.35 1.50
C GLY A 172 -16.15 4.69 2.78
N LYS A 173 -16.56 5.23 3.94
CA LYS A 173 -16.13 4.69 5.24
C LYS A 173 -16.45 3.19 5.40
N PRO A 174 -17.64 2.67 5.02
CA PRO A 174 -17.90 1.24 5.07
C PRO A 174 -16.90 0.44 4.25
N GLU A 175 -16.66 0.81 2.98
CA GLU A 175 -15.72 0.11 2.11
C GLU A 175 -14.29 0.12 2.66
N GLN A 176 -13.86 1.25 3.23
CA GLN A 176 -12.55 1.38 3.86
C GLN A 176 -12.38 0.44 5.06
N LEU A 177 -13.40 0.21 5.90
CA LEU A 177 -13.30 -0.75 7.02
C LEU A 177 -12.97 -2.17 6.53
N TRP A 178 -13.51 -2.54 5.37
CA TRP A 178 -13.39 -3.88 4.78
C TRP A 178 -12.24 -4.00 3.76
N GLY A 179 -11.47 -2.93 3.54
CA GLY A 179 -10.39 -2.91 2.56
C GLY A 179 -10.89 -3.08 1.11
N PHE A 180 -12.12 -2.66 0.82
CA PHE A 180 -12.70 -2.70 -0.51
C PHE A 180 -12.48 -1.35 -1.21
N GLY A 181 -11.85 -1.34 -2.37
CA GLY A 181 -11.50 -0.10 -3.06
C GLY A 181 -10.97 -0.31 -4.47
N PRO A 182 -10.91 0.76 -5.30
CA PRO A 182 -10.54 0.65 -6.71
C PRO A 182 -9.10 0.17 -6.91
N LEU A 183 -8.15 0.57 -6.04
CA LEU A 183 -6.77 0.05 -6.11
C LEU A 183 -6.72 -1.45 -5.86
N GLY A 184 -7.45 -1.94 -4.85
CA GLY A 184 -7.48 -3.36 -4.50
C GLY A 184 -8.04 -4.22 -5.62
N LEU A 185 -9.14 -3.79 -6.23
CA LEU A 185 -9.72 -4.45 -7.40
C LEU A 185 -8.79 -4.39 -8.62
N GLN A 186 -8.12 -3.25 -8.88
CA GLN A 186 -7.18 -3.14 -10.00
C GLN A 186 -5.93 -4.00 -9.83
N LEU A 187 -5.35 -4.04 -8.63
CA LEU A 187 -4.19 -4.89 -8.35
C LEU A 187 -4.58 -6.36 -8.46
N TRP A 188 -5.76 -6.73 -7.94
CA TRP A 188 -6.30 -8.09 -8.11
C TRP A 188 -6.51 -8.45 -9.57
N ASN A 189 -7.13 -7.56 -10.36
CA ASN A 189 -7.32 -7.75 -11.79
C ASN A 189 -5.97 -7.93 -12.51
N SER A 190 -4.94 -7.20 -12.09
CA SER A 190 -3.59 -7.32 -12.65
C SER A 190 -2.94 -8.67 -12.31
N ILE A 191 -3.10 -9.17 -11.08
CA ILE A 191 -2.65 -10.53 -10.69
C ILE A 191 -3.39 -11.59 -11.53
N ARG A 192 -4.72 -11.46 -11.67
CA ARG A 192 -5.54 -12.39 -12.46
C ARG A 192 -5.27 -12.29 -13.97
N ALA A 193 -4.83 -11.14 -14.47
CA ALA A 193 -4.37 -10.97 -15.84
C ALA A 193 -3.08 -11.76 -16.10
N VAL A 194 -2.17 -11.84 -15.13
CA VAL A 194 -0.99 -12.72 -15.19
C VAL A 194 -1.42 -14.19 -15.18
N ASP A 195 -2.36 -14.57 -14.30
CA ASP A 195 -2.90 -15.93 -14.26
C ASP A 195 -3.54 -16.35 -15.60
N PHE A 196 -4.31 -15.43 -16.20
CA PHE A 196 -4.91 -15.63 -17.52
C PHE A 196 -3.84 -15.87 -18.60
N LEU A 197 -2.86 -14.97 -18.73
CA LEU A 197 -1.79 -15.13 -19.71
C LEU A 197 -1.01 -16.44 -19.50
N ALA A 198 -0.65 -16.75 -18.25
CA ALA A 198 0.07 -17.98 -17.91
C ALA A 198 -0.72 -19.26 -18.25
N SER A 199 -2.05 -19.18 -18.32
CA SER A 199 -2.90 -20.32 -18.69
C SER A 199 -2.96 -20.59 -20.20
N LEU A 200 -2.53 -19.63 -21.04
CA LEU A 200 -2.58 -19.80 -22.49
C LEU A 200 -1.51 -20.79 -22.96
N PRO A 201 -1.86 -21.76 -23.83
CA PRO A 201 -0.95 -22.84 -24.22
C PRO A 201 0.29 -22.35 -24.98
N GLU A 202 0.21 -21.22 -25.67
CA GLU A 202 1.33 -20.60 -26.39
C GLU A 202 2.20 -19.68 -25.51
N VAL A 203 1.78 -19.35 -24.28
CA VAL A 203 2.55 -18.45 -23.41
C VAL A 203 3.57 -19.24 -22.59
N ASP A 204 4.77 -18.67 -22.49
CA ASP A 204 5.79 -19.04 -21.53
C ASP A 204 5.57 -18.30 -20.20
N ALA A 205 5.06 -19.03 -19.19
CA ALA A 205 4.81 -18.47 -17.87
C ALA A 205 6.10 -17.96 -17.17
N GLY A 206 7.27 -18.41 -17.62
CA GLY A 206 8.57 -17.94 -17.14
C GLY A 206 9.08 -16.68 -17.83
N ARG A 207 8.32 -16.08 -18.77
CA ARG A 207 8.70 -14.86 -19.52
C ARG A 207 7.53 -13.88 -19.66
N ILE A 208 6.88 -13.56 -18.54
CA ILE A 208 5.82 -12.54 -18.48
C ILE A 208 6.42 -11.21 -18.01
N GLY A 209 6.15 -10.12 -18.72
CA GLY A 209 6.51 -8.77 -18.32
C GLY A 209 5.31 -7.85 -18.13
N ALA A 210 5.55 -6.63 -17.64
CA ALA A 210 4.51 -5.65 -17.37
C ALA A 210 4.91 -4.24 -17.80
N THR A 211 3.99 -3.51 -18.44
CA THR A 211 4.21 -2.08 -18.74
C THR A 211 2.90 -1.30 -18.85
N GLY A 212 2.94 -0.07 -18.34
CA GLY A 212 1.84 0.88 -18.37
C GLY A 212 2.35 2.27 -18.00
N ALA A 213 1.55 3.30 -18.28
CA ALA A 213 1.92 4.68 -17.99
C ALA A 213 0.94 5.36 -17.04
N SER A 214 1.40 6.36 -16.29
CA SER A 214 0.57 7.10 -15.32
C SER A 214 -0.04 6.15 -14.28
N GLY A 215 -1.37 6.17 -14.08
CA GLY A 215 -2.07 5.15 -13.28
C GLY A 215 -1.78 3.70 -13.69
N GLY A 216 -1.50 3.42 -14.97
CA GLY A 216 -1.03 2.10 -15.43
C GLY A 216 0.43 1.81 -15.05
N GLY A 217 1.25 2.86 -14.91
CA GLY A 217 2.59 2.78 -14.31
C GLY A 217 2.50 2.45 -12.82
N THR A 218 1.55 3.05 -12.10
CA THR A 218 1.24 2.69 -10.71
C THR A 218 0.89 1.21 -10.59
N GLN A 219 -0.02 0.71 -11.43
CA GLN A 219 -0.36 -0.71 -11.43
C GLN A 219 0.82 -1.61 -11.82
N THR A 220 1.70 -1.17 -12.74
CA THR A 220 2.89 -1.93 -13.14
C THR A 220 3.85 -2.13 -11.97
N PHE A 221 4.22 -1.06 -11.24
CA PHE A 221 5.15 -1.22 -10.12
C PHE A 221 4.51 -1.84 -8.87
N LEU A 222 3.20 -1.72 -8.67
CA LEU A 222 2.52 -2.46 -7.60
C LEU A 222 2.43 -3.95 -7.92
N LEU A 223 2.09 -4.32 -9.16
CA LEU A 223 2.04 -5.71 -9.60
C LEU A 223 3.41 -6.37 -9.48
N GLN A 224 4.47 -5.73 -10.00
CA GLN A 224 5.80 -6.32 -9.95
C GLN A 224 6.29 -6.51 -8.51
N ALA A 225 5.87 -5.66 -7.56
CA ALA A 225 6.24 -5.75 -6.16
C ALA A 225 5.63 -6.98 -5.45
N VAL A 226 4.42 -7.38 -5.85
CA VAL A 226 3.67 -8.47 -5.19
C VAL A 226 3.65 -9.78 -5.98
N ASP A 227 3.98 -9.76 -7.27
CA ASP A 227 3.98 -10.94 -8.14
C ASP A 227 5.37 -11.18 -8.76
N GLU A 228 6.03 -12.25 -8.34
CA GLU A 228 7.39 -12.60 -8.77
C GLU A 228 7.45 -13.17 -10.20
N ARG A 229 6.29 -13.49 -10.80
CA ARG A 229 6.18 -13.97 -12.17
C ARG A 229 6.40 -12.86 -13.20
N ILE A 230 6.29 -11.59 -12.80
CA ILE A 230 6.74 -10.47 -13.63
C ILE A 230 8.26 -10.53 -13.71
N ARG A 231 8.82 -10.86 -14.87
CA ARG A 231 10.26 -11.08 -15.08
C ARG A 231 11.00 -9.87 -15.62
N PHE A 232 10.30 -8.97 -16.28
CA PHE A 232 10.82 -7.70 -16.78
C PHE A 232 9.71 -6.66 -16.78
N SER A 233 10.01 -5.39 -16.51
CA SER A 233 8.97 -4.37 -16.43
C SER A 233 9.41 -3.00 -16.93
N SER A 234 8.41 -2.18 -17.28
CA SER A 234 8.61 -0.75 -17.46
C SER A 234 7.40 0.05 -17.00
N PRO A 235 7.43 0.58 -15.76
CA PRO A 235 6.53 1.64 -15.32
C PRO A 235 6.93 2.96 -16.00
N VAL A 236 6.02 3.51 -16.80
CA VAL A 236 6.27 4.73 -17.59
C VAL A 236 5.64 5.94 -16.91
N ASN A 237 6.41 7.01 -16.73
CA ASN A 237 5.95 8.32 -16.26
C ASN A 237 5.16 8.27 -14.93
N MET A 238 5.61 7.46 -13.96
CA MET A 238 4.94 7.36 -12.66
C MET A 238 5.84 7.14 -11.43
N ILE A 239 7.05 6.58 -11.61
CA ILE A 239 8.00 6.47 -10.49
C ILE A 239 8.49 7.89 -10.17
N SER A 240 8.08 8.41 -9.03
CA SER A 240 8.37 9.79 -8.62
C SER A 240 8.51 9.90 -7.10
N ALA A 241 9.47 10.72 -6.68
CA ALA A 241 9.65 11.17 -5.31
C ALA A 241 8.72 12.34 -4.97
N HIS A 242 8.07 12.96 -5.96
CA HIS A 242 7.37 14.25 -5.85
C HIS A 242 5.85 14.16 -6.02
N MET A 243 5.34 13.14 -6.72
CA MET A 243 3.90 12.93 -6.95
C MET A 243 3.55 11.43 -6.86
N GLN A 244 2.57 11.08 -6.02
CA GLN A 244 2.30 9.70 -5.61
C GLN A 244 1.07 9.03 -6.27
N GLY A 245 0.42 9.72 -7.21
CA GLY A 245 -0.81 9.31 -7.90
C GLY A 245 -1.98 10.21 -7.51
N GLY A 246 -2.77 10.65 -8.49
CA GLY A 246 -3.89 11.58 -8.28
C GLY A 246 -5.21 10.87 -7.95
N SER A 247 -5.38 9.62 -8.38
CA SER A 247 -6.66 8.90 -8.30
C SER A 247 -6.77 8.01 -7.05
N PRO A 248 -7.98 7.77 -6.51
CA PRO A 248 -8.23 6.72 -5.52
C PRO A 248 -7.75 5.33 -5.95
N CYS A 249 -7.74 5.03 -7.26
CA CYS A 249 -7.23 3.75 -7.77
C CYS A 249 -5.71 3.57 -7.63
N GLU A 250 -5.01 4.63 -7.21
CA GLU A 250 -3.56 4.66 -6.97
C GLU A 250 -3.23 4.83 -5.48
N ASN A 251 -4.24 5.07 -4.64
CA ASN A 251 -4.07 5.55 -3.26
C ASN A 251 -5.05 4.85 -2.29
N ALA A 252 -4.83 3.57 -2.00
CA ALA A 252 -5.57 2.89 -0.94
C ALA A 252 -5.12 3.37 0.45
N PRO A 253 -6.04 3.46 1.44
CA PRO A 253 -5.66 3.75 2.82
C PRO A 253 -4.57 2.81 3.34
N GLY A 254 -3.59 3.37 4.06
CA GLY A 254 -2.44 2.64 4.59
C GLY A 254 -1.31 2.37 3.60
N LEU A 255 -1.52 2.55 2.28
CA LEU A 255 -0.54 2.16 1.26
C LEU A 255 0.81 2.89 1.42
N ARG A 256 0.82 4.18 1.73
CA ARG A 256 2.01 5.05 1.77
C ARG A 256 2.30 5.61 3.15
N VAL A 257 1.90 4.89 4.21
CA VAL A 257 2.32 5.21 5.57
C VAL A 257 3.81 4.86 5.69
N GLY A 258 4.67 5.88 5.60
CA GLY A 258 6.12 5.72 5.62
C GLY A 258 6.69 4.95 4.42
N ALA A 259 6.03 4.98 3.27
CA ALA A 259 6.46 4.37 2.01
C ALA A 259 6.00 5.22 0.82
N PHE A 260 6.60 5.04 -0.36
CA PHE A 260 6.29 5.83 -1.55
C PHE A 260 6.68 5.11 -2.85
N ASN A 261 6.37 5.69 -4.01
CA ASN A 261 6.49 5.05 -5.32
C ASN A 261 7.89 4.51 -5.63
N VAL A 262 8.96 5.20 -5.22
CA VAL A 262 10.35 4.79 -5.51
C VAL A 262 10.73 3.52 -4.75
N GLU A 263 10.31 3.38 -3.49
CA GLU A 263 10.50 2.14 -2.72
C GLU A 263 9.73 0.97 -3.37
N PHE A 264 8.48 1.18 -3.79
CA PHE A 264 7.71 0.13 -4.47
C PHE A 264 8.35 -0.30 -5.80
N ALA A 265 8.84 0.65 -6.58
CA ALA A 265 9.56 0.35 -7.82
C ALA A 265 10.83 -0.48 -7.57
N ALA A 266 11.60 -0.12 -6.53
CA ALA A 266 12.82 -0.84 -6.16
C ALA A 266 12.59 -2.31 -5.76
N MET A 267 11.36 -2.71 -5.38
CA MET A 267 11.01 -4.11 -5.11
C MET A 267 11.10 -5.02 -6.34
N MET A 268 11.26 -4.47 -7.54
CA MET A 268 11.57 -5.25 -8.73
C MET A 268 12.94 -5.92 -8.64
N ALA A 269 13.90 -5.30 -7.94
CA ALA A 269 15.25 -5.84 -7.77
C ALA A 269 15.20 -7.30 -7.25
N PRO A 270 15.99 -8.21 -7.83
CA PRO A 270 17.02 -7.99 -8.86
C PRO A 270 16.53 -8.11 -10.33
N ARG A 271 15.22 -8.16 -10.61
CA ARG A 271 14.69 -8.43 -11.96
C ARG A 271 14.80 -7.19 -12.86
N PRO A 272 14.96 -7.34 -14.19
CA PRO A 272 15.08 -6.21 -15.11
C PRO A 272 13.95 -5.17 -15.04
N MET A 273 14.29 -3.88 -14.93
CA MET A 273 13.34 -2.77 -14.99
C MET A 273 13.85 -1.59 -15.83
N LEU A 274 12.99 -1.03 -16.68
CA LEU A 274 13.22 0.26 -17.35
C LEU A 274 12.32 1.35 -16.77
N MET A 275 12.92 2.39 -16.22
CA MET A 275 12.25 3.61 -15.75
C MET A 275 12.18 4.63 -16.90
N VAL A 276 11.00 4.78 -17.51
CA VAL A 276 10.78 5.82 -18.52
C VAL A 276 10.16 7.03 -17.83
N SER A 277 10.74 8.21 -18.06
CA SER A 277 10.26 9.49 -17.54
C SER A 277 10.06 10.52 -18.64
N ALA A 278 9.38 11.63 -18.31
CA ALA A 278 9.16 12.74 -19.22
C ALA A 278 9.63 14.07 -18.60
N THR A 279 10.05 15.01 -19.44
CA THR A 279 10.48 16.34 -18.98
C THR A 279 9.33 17.23 -18.52
N GLY A 280 8.12 17.01 -19.06
CA GLY A 280 6.93 17.84 -18.80
C GLY A 280 6.03 17.33 -17.68
N ASP A 281 6.46 16.37 -16.84
CA ASP A 281 5.64 15.88 -15.74
C ASP A 281 6.41 15.69 -14.42
N TRP A 282 5.74 15.10 -13.43
CA TRP A 282 6.28 14.84 -12.08
C TRP A 282 7.46 13.86 -12.05
N THR A 283 7.79 13.20 -13.17
CA THR A 283 8.95 12.32 -13.30
C THR A 283 10.18 13.02 -13.87
N LYS A 284 10.14 14.33 -14.11
CA LYS A 284 11.24 15.11 -14.68
C LYS A 284 12.58 14.96 -13.96
N ASN A 285 12.57 14.64 -12.66
CA ASN A 285 13.78 14.47 -11.83
C ASN A 285 14.33 13.02 -11.83
N THR A 286 13.72 12.10 -12.59
CA THR A 286 14.01 10.66 -12.52
C THR A 286 15.49 10.34 -12.67
N LEU A 287 16.20 11.00 -13.58
CA LEU A 287 17.61 10.69 -13.83
C LEU A 287 18.53 11.19 -12.71
N GLU A 288 18.10 12.24 -12.00
CA GLU A 288 18.86 12.91 -10.96
C GLU A 288 18.56 12.34 -9.55
N GLU A 289 17.35 11.86 -9.30
CA GLU A 289 16.91 11.44 -7.97
C GLU A 289 16.39 10.00 -7.90
N GLU A 290 15.30 9.68 -8.60
CA GLU A 290 14.61 8.39 -8.44
C GLU A 290 15.40 7.21 -8.98
N PHE A 291 16.02 7.33 -10.16
CA PHE A 291 16.83 6.27 -10.77
C PHE A 291 18.07 5.97 -9.93
N PRO A 292 18.90 6.95 -9.50
CA PRO A 292 20.00 6.66 -8.57
C PRO A 292 19.54 5.99 -7.28
N ALA A 293 18.37 6.35 -6.74
CA ALA A 293 17.81 5.73 -5.55
C ALA A 293 17.43 4.26 -5.76
N VAL A 294 16.74 3.93 -6.86
CA VAL A 294 16.41 2.54 -7.22
C VAL A 294 17.68 1.75 -7.55
N ARG A 295 18.62 2.34 -8.28
CA ARG A 295 19.88 1.68 -8.67
C ARG A 295 20.71 1.24 -7.48
N ARG A 296 20.78 2.05 -6.41
CA ARG A 296 21.45 1.66 -5.15
C ARG A 296 20.87 0.38 -4.54
N ILE A 297 19.57 0.14 -4.69
CA ILE A 297 18.98 -1.13 -4.26
C ILE A 297 19.46 -2.29 -5.15
N TYR A 298 19.50 -2.12 -6.47
CA TYR A 298 20.04 -3.14 -7.37
C TYR A 298 21.53 -3.43 -7.12
N GLU A 299 22.31 -2.44 -6.66
CA GLU A 299 23.70 -2.62 -6.24
C GLU A 299 23.84 -3.57 -5.05
N LEU A 300 22.88 -3.58 -4.10
CA LEU A 300 22.86 -4.56 -3.00
C LEU A 300 22.70 -6.02 -3.47
N TYR A 301 22.25 -6.24 -4.71
CA TYR A 301 22.12 -7.55 -5.33
C TYR A 301 23.23 -7.87 -6.33
N ASP A 302 24.22 -6.99 -6.52
CA ASP A 302 25.20 -7.06 -7.62
C ASP A 302 24.53 -7.06 -9.01
N LYS A 303 23.41 -6.33 -9.16
CA LYS A 303 22.61 -6.27 -10.39
C LYS A 303 22.31 -4.85 -10.85
N ALA A 304 23.18 -3.89 -10.56
CA ALA A 304 23.02 -2.48 -10.97
C ALA A 304 22.70 -2.29 -12.47
N ALA A 305 23.23 -3.16 -13.34
CA ALA A 305 22.99 -3.13 -14.78
C ALA A 305 21.59 -3.60 -15.21
N PHE A 306 20.79 -4.18 -14.31
CA PHE A 306 19.43 -4.66 -14.61
C PHE A 306 18.37 -3.57 -14.40
N VAL A 307 18.77 -2.38 -13.97
CA VAL A 307 17.89 -1.21 -13.98
C VAL A 307 18.46 -0.14 -14.90
N GLU A 308 17.62 0.34 -15.80
CA GLU A 308 17.92 1.40 -16.76
C GLU A 308 16.90 2.53 -16.63
N ALA A 309 17.28 3.72 -17.07
CA ALA A 309 16.35 4.85 -17.14
C ALA A 309 16.54 5.65 -18.42
N VAL A 310 15.45 6.22 -18.92
CA VAL A 310 15.44 7.14 -20.06
C VAL A 310 14.43 8.26 -19.80
N ARG A 311 14.82 9.49 -20.13
CA ARG A 311 13.95 10.67 -20.04
C ARG A 311 13.60 11.15 -21.44
N ILE A 312 12.31 11.23 -21.73
CA ILE A 312 11.77 11.64 -23.01
C ILE A 312 11.42 13.13 -22.97
N GLN A 313 11.84 13.88 -23.99
CA GLN A 313 11.50 15.29 -24.12
C GLN A 313 10.06 15.44 -24.62
N ALA A 314 9.11 15.39 -23.69
CA ALA A 314 7.69 15.49 -23.95
C ALA A 314 6.91 15.89 -22.68
N GLU A 315 5.65 16.28 -22.87
CA GLU A 315 4.64 16.31 -21.81
C GLU A 315 4.35 14.89 -21.27
N HIS A 316 3.50 14.78 -20.25
CA HIS A 316 3.06 13.49 -19.70
C HIS A 316 2.54 12.55 -20.80
N ASN A 317 3.16 11.38 -20.97
CA ASN A 317 2.93 10.56 -22.17
C ASN A 317 3.08 9.03 -21.99
N TYR A 318 2.78 8.30 -23.05
CA TYR A 318 3.42 7.05 -23.46
C TYR A 318 3.50 7.08 -25.00
N ASN A 319 4.18 8.09 -25.51
CA ASN A 319 4.31 8.40 -26.93
C ASN A 319 5.17 7.36 -27.66
N LYS A 320 5.37 7.55 -28.97
CA LYS A 320 6.16 6.62 -29.79
C LYS A 320 7.58 6.41 -29.27
N GLU A 321 8.27 7.47 -28.85
CA GLU A 321 9.65 7.39 -28.36
C GLU A 321 9.74 6.57 -27.06
N SER A 322 8.84 6.83 -26.11
CA SER A 322 8.66 6.04 -24.89
C SER A 322 8.39 4.56 -25.22
N ARG A 323 7.49 4.29 -26.18
CA ARG A 323 7.16 2.92 -26.62
C ARG A 323 8.35 2.18 -27.21
N GLU A 324 9.09 2.82 -28.11
CA GLU A 324 10.28 2.20 -28.72
C GLU A 324 11.39 1.94 -27.70
N ALA A 325 11.55 2.78 -26.67
CA ALA A 325 12.47 2.51 -25.57
C ALA A 325 12.08 1.23 -24.80
N VAL A 326 10.79 1.05 -24.51
CA VAL A 326 10.28 -0.17 -23.86
C VAL A 326 10.46 -1.38 -24.76
N TYR A 327 10.18 -1.29 -26.06
CA TYR A 327 10.37 -2.41 -27.00
C TYR A 327 11.81 -2.91 -27.01
N ARG A 328 12.79 -1.99 -27.11
CA ARG A 328 14.22 -2.31 -27.08
C ARG A 328 14.61 -3.00 -25.77
N PHE A 329 14.15 -2.47 -24.65
CA PHE A 329 14.45 -3.05 -23.34
C PHE A 329 13.85 -4.45 -23.19
N PHE A 330 12.59 -4.64 -23.58
CA PHE A 330 11.91 -5.94 -23.50
C PHE A 330 12.55 -6.97 -24.42
N ALA A 331 12.99 -6.57 -25.62
CA ALA A 331 13.67 -7.44 -26.55
C ALA A 331 14.97 -8.02 -25.96
N ARG A 332 15.80 -7.16 -25.36
CA ARG A 332 17.04 -7.61 -24.72
C ARG A 332 16.80 -8.64 -23.62
N HIS A 333 15.78 -8.43 -22.79
CA HIS A 333 15.55 -9.29 -21.62
C HIS A 333 14.64 -10.50 -21.86
N ALA A 334 13.78 -10.48 -22.87
CA ALA A 334 12.81 -11.55 -23.11
C ALA A 334 13.06 -12.34 -24.41
N LEU A 335 13.70 -11.70 -25.40
CA LEU A 335 14.03 -12.28 -26.71
C LEU A 335 15.53 -12.53 -26.89
N ASN A 336 16.38 -11.98 -26.01
CA ASN A 336 17.84 -12.00 -26.13
C ASN A 336 18.32 -11.39 -27.45
N ASP A 337 17.69 -10.29 -27.88
CA ASP A 337 18.07 -9.56 -29.10
C ASP A 337 18.43 -8.10 -28.73
N GLU A 338 19.65 -7.70 -29.11
CA GLU A 338 20.22 -6.39 -28.80
C GLU A 338 20.15 -5.40 -29.99
N ASP A 339 19.67 -5.83 -31.16
CA ASP A 339 19.59 -4.99 -32.36
C ASP A 339 18.43 -3.99 -32.25
N ALA A 340 18.73 -2.85 -31.62
CA ALA A 340 17.81 -1.74 -31.40
C ALA A 340 17.10 -1.24 -32.67
N SER A 341 17.69 -1.46 -33.86
CA SER A 341 17.13 -1.00 -35.13
C SER A 341 15.84 -1.75 -35.51
N ARG A 342 15.66 -2.99 -35.00
CA ARG A 342 14.50 -3.86 -35.26
C ARG A 342 13.25 -3.48 -34.45
N TYR A 343 13.43 -2.70 -33.39
CA TYR A 343 12.39 -2.39 -32.39
C TYR A 343 11.82 -0.98 -32.56
N LYS A 344 11.67 -0.56 -33.82
CA LYS A 344 10.99 0.68 -34.19
C LYS A 344 9.51 0.42 -34.46
N GLU A 345 8.68 1.37 -34.06
CA GLU A 345 7.24 1.27 -34.30
C GLU A 345 6.92 1.52 -35.77
N GLN A 346 6.24 0.53 -36.37
CA GLN A 346 5.68 0.62 -37.70
C GLN A 346 4.27 1.19 -37.65
N ALA A 347 3.78 1.73 -38.78
CA ALA A 347 2.41 2.19 -38.88
C ALA A 347 1.42 1.08 -38.48
N ILE A 348 0.37 1.46 -37.75
CA ILE A 348 -0.67 0.55 -37.30
C ILE A 348 -2.01 0.91 -37.93
N ARG A 349 -2.88 -0.08 -38.02
CA ARG A 349 -4.31 0.12 -38.25
C ARG A 349 -5.02 0.05 -36.90
N VAL A 350 -5.70 1.12 -36.53
CA VAL A 350 -6.58 1.14 -35.35
C VAL A 350 -7.94 0.61 -35.77
N GLU A 351 -8.42 -0.43 -35.11
CA GLU A 351 -9.75 -0.97 -35.38
C GLU A 351 -10.84 -0.10 -34.75
N LYS A 352 -12.09 -0.26 -35.21
CA LYS A 352 -13.23 0.48 -34.67
C LYS A 352 -13.47 0.06 -33.22
N LEU A 353 -13.87 1.01 -32.38
CA LEU A 353 -14.18 0.74 -30.97
C LEU A 353 -15.19 -0.42 -30.78
N ALA A 354 -16.21 -0.50 -31.64
CA ALA A 354 -17.21 -1.57 -31.65
C ALA A 354 -16.60 -2.98 -31.83
N ASP A 355 -15.50 -3.10 -32.56
CA ASP A 355 -14.79 -4.36 -32.79
C ASP A 355 -13.88 -4.73 -31.61
N MET A 356 -13.55 -3.74 -30.76
CA MET A 356 -12.60 -3.87 -29.65
C MET A 356 -13.26 -3.98 -28.28
N LEU A 357 -14.48 -3.47 -28.12
CA LEU A 357 -15.27 -3.51 -26.88
C LEU A 357 -15.99 -4.86 -26.74
N ALA A 358 -15.77 -5.53 -25.61
CA ALA A 358 -16.38 -6.82 -25.29
C ALA A 358 -17.89 -6.72 -25.08
N LEU A 359 -18.35 -5.61 -24.51
CA LEU A 359 -19.75 -5.35 -24.17
C LEU A 359 -20.48 -4.49 -25.22
N HIS A 360 -19.85 -4.15 -26.34
CA HIS A 360 -20.57 -3.49 -27.43
C HIS A 360 -21.64 -4.44 -28.01
N ASN A 361 -22.91 -4.04 -27.89
CA ASN A 361 -24.10 -4.86 -28.20
C ASN A 361 -24.14 -6.20 -27.44
N ARG A 362 -23.51 -6.28 -26.26
CA ARG A 362 -23.54 -7.42 -25.35
C ARG A 362 -23.80 -6.95 -23.93
N THR A 363 -24.36 -7.81 -23.10
CA THR A 363 -24.41 -7.60 -21.65
C THR A 363 -23.29 -8.38 -20.98
N LEU A 364 -23.07 -8.07 -19.70
CA LEU A 364 -22.24 -8.93 -18.86
C LEU A 364 -22.78 -10.37 -18.86
N PRO A 365 -21.91 -11.39 -18.68
CA PRO A 365 -22.34 -12.78 -18.59
C PRO A 365 -23.33 -13.02 -17.45
N ALA A 366 -24.13 -14.09 -17.57
CA ALA A 366 -25.06 -14.49 -16.52
C ALA A 366 -24.31 -14.75 -15.20
N GLY A 367 -24.88 -14.26 -14.09
CA GLY A 367 -24.26 -14.34 -12.76
C GLY A 367 -23.24 -13.23 -12.45
N ALA A 368 -23.07 -12.25 -13.34
CA ALA A 368 -22.35 -11.02 -13.00
C ALA A 368 -23.05 -10.29 -11.84
N LEU A 369 -22.25 -9.88 -10.85
CA LEU A 369 -22.72 -9.13 -9.69
C LEU A 369 -22.71 -7.63 -9.98
N ASP A 370 -23.67 -6.90 -9.41
CA ASP A 370 -23.60 -5.45 -9.32
C ASP A 370 -22.67 -5.00 -8.16
N TYR A 371 -22.55 -3.70 -7.95
CA TYR A 371 -21.68 -3.14 -6.91
C TYR A 371 -22.00 -3.70 -5.51
N ASP A 372 -23.28 -3.76 -5.14
CA ASP A 372 -23.70 -4.22 -3.81
C ASP A 372 -23.46 -5.71 -3.63
N GLY A 373 -23.72 -6.52 -4.66
CA GLY A 373 -23.41 -7.95 -4.67
C GLY A 373 -21.90 -8.19 -4.55
N LEU A 374 -21.06 -7.41 -5.24
CA LEU A 374 -19.61 -7.49 -5.14
C LEU A 374 -19.12 -7.13 -3.73
N PHE A 375 -19.64 -6.05 -3.14
CA PHE A 375 -19.24 -5.65 -1.79
C PHE A 375 -19.71 -6.65 -0.74
N ALA A 376 -20.94 -7.18 -0.87
CA ALA A 376 -21.44 -8.26 0.00
C ALA A 376 -20.58 -9.54 -0.12
N GLN A 377 -20.22 -9.95 -1.34
CA GLN A 377 -19.33 -11.07 -1.56
C GLN A 377 -17.96 -10.83 -0.94
N TRP A 378 -17.39 -9.63 -1.10
CA TRP A 378 -16.11 -9.24 -0.52
C TRP A 378 -16.10 -9.41 1.00
N ARG A 379 -17.13 -8.89 1.69
CA ARG A 379 -17.29 -9.05 3.15
C ARG A 379 -17.40 -10.51 3.55
N GLY A 380 -18.23 -11.29 2.86
CA GLY A 380 -18.37 -12.72 3.17
C GLY A 380 -17.06 -13.51 3.01
N ILE A 381 -16.18 -13.14 2.08
CA ILE A 381 -14.84 -13.73 1.94
C ILE A 381 -13.98 -13.39 3.16
N VAL A 382 -13.96 -12.12 3.57
CA VAL A 382 -13.22 -11.65 4.75
C VAL A 382 -13.64 -12.43 5.99
N GLU A 383 -14.95 -12.52 6.23
CA GLU A 383 -15.52 -13.20 7.41
C GLU A 383 -15.09 -14.67 7.46
N ARG A 384 -15.18 -15.39 6.33
CA ARG A 384 -14.72 -16.78 6.26
C ARG A 384 -13.22 -16.93 6.48
N GLN A 385 -12.41 -16.04 5.90
CA GLN A 385 -10.96 -16.03 6.11
C GLN A 385 -10.62 -15.81 7.59
N MET A 386 -11.29 -14.87 8.26
CA MET A 386 -11.05 -14.55 9.67
C MET A 386 -11.61 -15.58 10.64
N ALA A 387 -12.72 -16.25 10.30
CA ALA A 387 -13.21 -17.39 11.07
C ALA A 387 -12.20 -18.56 11.09
N GLY A 388 -11.47 -18.78 9.99
CA GLY A 388 -10.44 -19.80 9.89
C GLY A 388 -9.04 -19.39 10.35
N ALA A 389 -8.79 -18.09 10.61
CA ALA A 389 -7.48 -17.58 10.96
C ALA A 389 -7.12 -17.84 12.44
N GLY A 390 -5.87 -18.25 12.69
CA GLY A 390 -5.34 -18.38 14.05
C GLY A 390 -5.04 -17.03 14.70
N LYS A 391 -4.93 -17.01 16.04
CA LYS A 391 -4.70 -15.78 16.84
C LYS A 391 -3.48 -14.96 16.38
N ALA A 392 -2.39 -15.63 16.01
CA ALA A 392 -1.17 -14.95 15.55
C ALA A 392 -1.38 -14.18 14.25
N GLU A 393 -2.15 -14.74 13.31
CA GLU A 393 -2.46 -14.07 12.03
C GLU A 393 -3.44 -12.92 12.24
N LYS A 394 -4.48 -13.11 13.06
CA LYS A 394 -5.39 -12.02 13.47
C LYS A 394 -4.63 -10.86 14.09
N ARG A 395 -3.71 -11.13 15.01
CA ARG A 395 -2.83 -10.12 15.62
C ARG A 395 -2.00 -9.39 14.58
N ARG A 396 -1.37 -10.12 13.65
CA ARG A 396 -0.57 -9.52 12.56
C ARG A 396 -1.42 -8.60 11.69
N LEU A 397 -2.60 -9.04 11.26
CA LEU A 397 -3.51 -8.24 10.43
C LEU A 397 -4.04 -7.00 11.18
N LEU A 398 -4.35 -7.11 12.47
CA LEU A 398 -4.70 -5.97 13.31
C LEU A 398 -3.53 -4.96 13.38
N GLY A 399 -2.31 -5.45 13.54
CA GLY A 399 -1.09 -4.63 13.49
C GLY A 399 -0.96 -3.85 12.19
N LEU A 400 -1.22 -4.50 11.05
CA LEU A 400 -1.23 -3.86 9.72
C LEU A 400 -2.36 -2.83 9.57
N ALA A 401 -3.59 -3.14 10.00
CA ALA A 401 -4.73 -2.22 9.95
C ALA A 401 -4.48 -0.94 10.75
N LEU A 402 -3.98 -1.10 11.97
CA LEU A 402 -3.64 0.00 12.86
C LEU A 402 -2.33 0.70 12.45
N GLY A 403 -1.51 0.05 11.60
CA GLY A 403 -0.15 0.49 11.29
C GLY A 403 0.70 0.64 12.56
N THR A 404 0.46 -0.19 13.57
CA THR A 404 1.10 -0.07 14.90
C THR A 404 2.34 -0.93 15.02
N GLU A 405 3.22 -0.55 15.94
CA GLU A 405 4.40 -1.31 16.31
C GLU A 405 4.51 -1.42 17.84
N TRP A 406 5.11 -2.51 18.32
CA TRP A 406 5.63 -2.58 19.68
C TRP A 406 6.98 -1.87 19.73
N PRO A 407 7.12 -0.71 20.39
CA PRO A 407 8.33 0.09 20.23
C PRO A 407 9.55 -0.60 20.83
N ALA A 408 10.68 -0.59 20.12
CA ALA A 408 11.93 -1.14 20.68
C ALA A 408 12.41 -0.31 21.88
N HIS A 409 12.26 1.02 21.80
CA HIS A 409 12.72 2.01 22.77
C HIS A 409 11.68 3.12 22.97
N VAL A 410 11.56 3.62 24.21
CA VAL A 410 10.67 4.75 24.57
C VAL A 410 11.38 5.63 25.61
N ASP A 411 11.56 6.90 25.30
CA ASP A 411 12.05 7.89 26.26
C ASP A 411 10.88 8.42 27.09
N GLY A 412 11.14 8.66 28.39
CA GLY A 412 10.15 9.26 29.30
C GLY A 412 10.76 10.38 30.12
N PHE A 413 10.18 11.56 30.03
CA PHE A 413 10.61 12.77 30.71
C PHE A 413 9.67 13.05 31.87
N VAL A 414 10.11 12.79 33.10
CA VAL A 414 9.30 12.93 34.32
C VAL A 414 9.70 14.19 35.07
N SER A 415 8.73 15.05 35.40
CA SER A 415 8.91 16.26 36.22
C SER A 415 7.77 16.36 37.24
N GLY A 416 8.06 16.01 38.49
CA GLY A 416 7.02 15.76 39.49
C GLY A 416 6.14 14.59 39.05
N GLU A 417 4.82 14.77 39.04
CA GLU A 417 3.89 13.77 38.50
C GLU A 417 3.68 13.88 36.99
N LYS A 418 4.16 14.94 36.33
CA LYS A 418 4.01 15.07 34.87
C LYS A 418 4.99 14.15 34.16
N VAL A 419 4.53 13.49 33.10
CA VAL A 419 5.38 12.68 32.23
C VAL A 419 5.07 12.98 30.77
N VAL A 420 6.09 12.95 29.93
CA VAL A 420 5.94 12.94 28.46
C VAL A 420 6.72 11.75 27.92
N LEU A 421 6.06 10.90 27.14
CA LEU A 421 6.67 9.76 26.46
C LEU A 421 6.88 10.06 24.98
N THR A 422 7.95 9.52 24.40
CA THR A 422 8.25 9.65 22.96
C THR A 422 8.98 8.41 22.44
N ARG A 423 8.71 8.05 21.20
CA ARG A 423 9.54 7.21 20.34
C ARG A 423 10.48 8.15 19.57
N PRO A 424 11.79 8.19 19.89
CA PRO A 424 12.68 9.22 19.35
C PRO A 424 12.78 9.23 17.82
N ALA A 425 12.70 8.06 17.18
CA ALA A 425 12.72 7.94 15.73
C ALA A 425 11.47 8.52 15.03
N VAL A 426 10.36 8.66 15.77
CA VAL A 426 9.09 9.19 15.26
C VAL A 426 8.91 10.65 15.67
N GLY A 427 9.29 11.01 16.91
CA GLY A 427 9.04 12.33 17.48
C GLY A 427 7.58 12.54 17.86
N ASP A 428 6.88 11.47 18.25
CA ASP A 428 5.57 11.60 18.87
C ASP A 428 5.69 12.15 20.30
N ARG A 429 4.59 12.71 20.81
CA ARG A 429 4.53 13.31 22.14
C ARG A 429 3.29 12.81 22.84
N VAL A 430 3.48 11.96 23.85
CA VAL A 430 2.39 11.37 24.66
C VAL A 430 2.47 11.93 26.08
N PRO A 431 1.73 13.01 26.38
CA PRO A 431 1.68 13.58 27.73
C PRO A 431 0.93 12.66 28.68
N GLY A 432 1.18 12.83 29.97
CA GLY A 432 0.50 12.06 30.99
C GLY A 432 0.84 12.49 32.41
N VAL A 433 0.26 11.73 33.34
CA VAL A 433 0.47 11.83 34.77
C VAL A 433 0.97 10.48 35.28
N TRP A 434 2.17 10.46 35.84
CA TRP A 434 2.76 9.31 36.51
C TRP A 434 2.66 9.49 38.02
N VAL A 435 1.87 8.61 38.67
CA VAL A 435 1.78 8.55 40.13
C VAL A 435 2.52 7.31 40.61
N ALA A 436 3.57 7.53 41.40
CA ALA A 436 4.34 6.44 41.99
C ALA A 436 3.51 5.67 43.04
N GLY A 437 3.82 4.39 43.21
CA GLY A 437 3.17 3.51 44.17
C GLY A 437 3.91 2.18 44.28
N GLU A 438 3.25 1.16 44.82
CA GLU A 438 3.82 -0.17 45.05
C GLU A 438 3.00 -1.27 44.35
N GLY A 439 3.70 -2.31 43.86
CA GLY A 439 3.08 -3.44 43.16
C GLY A 439 3.01 -3.26 41.64
N THR A 440 2.05 -3.93 41.00
CA THR A 440 1.93 -3.96 39.53
C THR A 440 1.46 -2.61 38.98
N PRO A 441 2.20 -1.98 38.05
CA PRO A 441 1.77 -0.72 37.45
C PRO A 441 0.52 -0.91 36.58
N ALA A 442 -0.33 0.12 36.54
CA ALA A 442 -1.50 0.17 35.68
C ALA A 442 -1.43 1.40 34.76
N LEU A 443 -1.81 1.21 33.50
CA LEU A 443 -2.08 2.28 32.55
C LEU A 443 -3.58 2.57 32.56
N VAL A 444 -3.98 3.84 32.66
CA VAL A 444 -5.37 4.28 32.54
C VAL A 444 -5.51 5.22 31.36
N VAL A 445 -6.52 4.97 30.53
CA VAL A 445 -6.81 5.74 29.32
C VAL A 445 -8.26 6.20 29.36
N HIS A 446 -8.47 7.49 29.17
CA HIS A 446 -9.79 8.12 29.18
C HIS A 446 -9.96 8.97 27.90
N PRO A 447 -11.14 9.01 27.26
CA PRO A 447 -11.36 9.76 26.03
C PRO A 447 -11.13 11.28 26.16
N ASP A 448 -11.24 11.81 27.39
CA ASP A 448 -11.00 13.22 27.70
C ASP A 448 -9.58 13.53 28.22
N GLY A 449 -8.72 12.50 28.36
CA GLY A 449 -7.32 12.65 28.76
C GLY A 449 -7.00 12.21 30.19
N ALA A 450 -5.72 12.33 30.56
CA ALA A 450 -5.10 11.83 31.78
C ALA A 450 -5.77 12.35 33.05
N GLN A 451 -6.12 13.64 33.10
CA GLN A 451 -6.77 14.22 34.28
C GLN A 451 -8.18 13.64 34.51
N ALA A 452 -8.95 13.44 33.45
CA ALA A 452 -10.25 12.79 33.53
C ALA A 452 -10.11 11.32 33.96
N GLY A 453 -9.10 10.62 33.43
CA GLY A 453 -8.75 9.26 33.89
C GLY A 453 -8.39 9.21 35.38
N ARG A 454 -7.67 10.22 35.89
CA ARG A 454 -7.28 10.30 37.31
C ARG A 454 -8.47 10.38 38.26
N VAL A 455 -9.50 11.13 37.87
CA VAL A 455 -10.72 11.33 38.69
C VAL A 455 -11.83 10.33 38.39
N SER A 456 -11.65 9.43 37.40
CA SER A 456 -12.61 8.37 37.09
C SER A 456 -12.76 7.40 38.26
N ALA A 457 -13.80 6.57 38.24
CA ALA A 457 -13.99 5.53 39.27
C ALA A 457 -12.79 4.56 39.30
N GLU A 458 -12.34 4.14 38.13
CA GLU A 458 -11.19 3.25 37.92
C GLU A 458 -9.89 3.89 38.41
N GLY A 459 -9.62 5.14 38.01
CA GLY A 459 -8.42 5.87 38.43
C GLY A 459 -8.35 6.04 39.94
N ARG A 460 -9.45 6.47 40.57
CA ARG A 460 -9.54 6.62 42.04
C ARG A 460 -9.35 5.29 42.77
N ALA A 461 -9.92 4.20 42.26
CA ALA A 461 -9.77 2.88 42.85
C ALA A 461 -8.30 2.40 42.84
N LEU A 462 -7.60 2.57 41.71
CA LEU A 462 -6.19 2.19 41.59
C LEU A 462 -5.27 3.03 42.49
N LEU A 463 -5.53 4.34 42.58
CA LEU A 463 -4.80 5.26 43.46
C LEU A 463 -5.06 4.96 44.94
N ALA A 464 -6.31 4.67 45.32
CA ALA A 464 -6.67 4.27 46.69
C ALA A 464 -5.96 2.96 47.12
N ALA A 465 -5.74 2.05 46.16
CA ALA A 465 -4.97 0.83 46.35
C ALA A 465 -3.44 1.06 46.37
N ARG A 466 -2.96 2.32 46.28
CA ARG A 466 -1.54 2.71 46.27
C ARG A 466 -0.71 2.05 45.17
N ARG A 467 -1.35 1.67 44.06
CA ARG A 467 -0.64 1.11 42.89
C ARG A 467 0.11 2.22 42.14
N PRO A 468 1.22 1.91 41.43
CA PRO A 468 1.79 2.83 40.46
C PRO A 468 0.80 2.98 39.29
N VAL A 469 0.44 4.21 38.93
CA VAL A 469 -0.52 4.47 37.86
C VAL A 469 0.01 5.48 36.87
N LEU A 470 0.01 5.10 35.59
CA LEU A 470 0.24 5.99 34.46
C LEU A 470 -1.11 6.36 33.85
N PHE A 471 -1.43 7.65 33.80
CA PHE A 471 -2.53 8.19 33.03
C PHE A 471 -1.96 8.87 31.80
N ILE A 472 -2.51 8.63 30.61
CA ILE A 472 -2.02 9.29 29.38
C ILE A 472 -3.09 10.13 28.70
N ASP A 473 -2.65 11.21 28.08
CA ASP A 473 -3.36 11.93 27.04
C ASP A 473 -3.05 11.23 25.71
N ALA A 474 -3.85 10.20 25.38
CA ALA A 474 -3.75 9.55 24.08
C ALA A 474 -3.99 10.56 22.94
N PHE A 475 -3.54 10.25 21.73
CA PHE A 475 -3.57 11.16 20.59
C PHE A 475 -4.91 11.91 20.44
N GLN A 476 -4.83 13.25 20.35
CA GLN A 476 -5.99 14.14 20.25
C GLN A 476 -6.96 14.09 21.45
N THR A 477 -6.46 13.80 22.65
CA THR A 477 -7.17 13.90 23.94
C THR A 477 -6.36 14.77 24.92
N GLY A 478 -6.99 15.32 25.97
CA GLY A 478 -6.31 16.15 26.99
C GLY A 478 -5.29 17.16 26.43
N GLU A 479 -4.06 17.16 26.97
CA GLU A 479 -2.96 18.02 26.52
C GLU A 479 -2.34 17.60 25.17
N ALA A 480 -2.70 16.44 24.62
CA ALA A 480 -2.26 15.97 23.29
C ALA A 480 -3.10 16.51 22.13
N ARG A 481 -4.16 17.29 22.41
CA ARG A 481 -4.96 17.96 21.39
C ARG A 481 -4.13 19.03 20.68
N ALA A 482 -4.07 18.94 19.36
CA ALA A 482 -3.39 19.93 18.53
C ALA A 482 -4.05 20.01 17.13
N PRO A 483 -3.91 21.14 16.42
CA PRO A 483 -4.32 21.21 15.02
C PRO A 483 -3.65 20.12 14.18
N ARG A 484 -4.41 19.50 13.29
CA ARG A 484 -3.93 18.49 12.34
C ARG A 484 -4.73 18.63 11.06
N ASP A 485 -4.07 18.99 9.96
CA ASP A 485 -4.73 19.14 8.68
C ASP A 485 -5.11 17.76 8.12
N ARG A 486 -6.40 17.57 7.86
CA ARG A 486 -6.98 16.34 7.27
C ARG A 486 -7.67 16.62 5.93
N SER A 487 -7.52 17.84 5.41
CA SER A 487 -8.22 18.32 4.20
C SER A 487 -7.63 17.77 2.90
N HIS A 488 -6.38 17.28 2.94
CA HIS A 488 -5.73 16.69 1.79
C HIS A 488 -6.49 15.45 1.28
N ALA A 489 -6.64 15.37 -0.04
CA ALA A 489 -7.09 14.15 -0.70
C ALA A 489 -6.20 12.97 -0.29
N HIS A 490 -6.80 11.78 -0.18
CA HIS A 490 -6.09 10.55 0.18
C HIS A 490 -5.35 10.63 1.53
N PHE A 491 -5.82 11.43 2.49
CA PHE A 491 -5.17 11.60 3.79
C PHE A 491 -4.76 10.26 4.44
N LEU A 492 -5.67 9.29 4.46
CA LEU A 492 -5.45 7.98 5.09
C LEU A 492 -4.52 7.04 4.32
N THR A 493 -4.15 7.40 3.08
CA THR A 493 -3.12 6.69 2.31
C THR A 493 -1.73 6.95 2.89
N PHE A 494 -1.49 8.19 3.35
CA PHE A 494 -0.19 8.64 3.84
C PHE A 494 -0.12 8.72 5.37
N ASN A 495 -1.27 8.91 6.02
CA ASN A 495 -1.37 9.20 7.44
C ASN A 495 -2.24 8.17 8.15
N ARG A 496 -1.86 7.80 9.37
CA ARG A 496 -2.70 6.98 10.26
C ARG A 496 -3.90 7.78 10.75
N SER A 497 -5.04 7.09 10.91
CA SER A 497 -6.22 7.67 11.56
C SER A 497 -5.91 8.04 13.01
N ASP A 498 -6.68 8.97 13.57
CA ASP A 498 -6.48 9.38 14.97
C ASP A 498 -6.66 8.19 15.94
N ASP A 499 -7.60 7.30 15.66
CA ASP A 499 -7.85 6.11 16.47
C ASP A 499 -6.70 5.11 16.43
N ALA A 500 -6.08 4.92 15.27
CA ALA A 500 -4.88 4.10 15.16
C ALA A 500 -3.70 4.70 15.95
N LEU A 501 -3.58 6.03 15.96
CA LEU A 501 -2.56 6.73 16.76
C LEU A 501 -2.84 6.67 18.27
N ARG A 502 -4.11 6.68 18.69
CA ARG A 502 -4.48 6.44 20.10
C ARG A 502 -4.07 5.05 20.55
N VAL A 503 -4.31 4.04 19.73
CA VAL A 503 -3.86 2.67 20.01
C VAL A 503 -2.34 2.60 20.09
N GLN A 504 -1.62 3.27 19.18
CA GLN A 504 -0.16 3.36 19.25
C GLN A 504 0.35 4.02 20.55
N ASP A 505 -0.30 5.09 21.02
CA ASP A 505 0.10 5.76 22.26
C ASP A 505 -0.06 4.85 23.49
N ILE A 506 -1.09 4.01 23.49
CA ILE A 506 -1.27 2.98 24.51
C ILE A 506 -0.10 1.98 24.47
N LEU A 507 0.28 1.49 23.29
CA LEU A 507 1.43 0.58 23.14
C LEU A 507 2.74 1.24 23.60
N THR A 508 2.96 2.52 23.27
CA THR A 508 4.12 3.30 23.71
C THR A 508 4.17 3.41 25.23
N ALA A 509 3.05 3.72 25.87
CA ALA A 509 2.95 3.81 27.32
C ALA A 509 3.18 2.47 28.02
N LEU A 510 2.59 1.39 27.49
CA LEU A 510 2.79 0.03 28.00
C LEU A 510 4.25 -0.40 27.89
N ARG A 511 4.89 -0.12 26.76
CA ARG A 511 6.32 -0.42 26.57
C ARG A 511 7.21 0.35 27.54
N TRP A 512 6.89 1.62 27.82
CA TRP A 512 7.65 2.39 28.82
C TRP A 512 7.55 1.77 30.23
N LEU A 513 6.36 1.28 30.61
CA LEU A 513 6.18 0.56 31.87
C LEU A 513 6.97 -0.76 31.90
N GLU A 514 6.96 -1.51 30.80
CA GLU A 514 7.74 -2.75 30.65
C GLU A 514 9.24 -2.49 30.82
N LEU A 515 9.77 -1.45 30.16
CA LEU A 515 11.18 -1.05 30.27
C LEU A 515 11.56 -0.59 31.68
N LYS A 516 10.59 -0.20 32.50
CA LYS A 516 10.76 0.10 33.93
C LYS A 516 10.66 -1.13 34.85
N GLY A 517 10.57 -2.33 34.27
CA GLY A 517 10.57 -3.60 35.01
C GLY A 517 9.19 -4.20 35.27
N ALA A 518 8.12 -3.69 34.63
CA ALA A 518 6.80 -4.27 34.77
C ALA A 518 6.73 -5.65 34.07
N ALA A 519 6.63 -6.73 34.85
CA ALA A 519 6.52 -8.09 34.31
C ALA A 519 5.12 -8.43 33.74
N ARG A 520 4.08 -7.73 34.18
CA ARG A 520 2.71 -7.83 33.67
C ARG A 520 2.16 -6.44 33.44
N LEU A 521 1.50 -6.27 32.31
CA LEU A 521 1.01 -4.98 31.84
C LEU A 521 -0.51 -4.96 31.88
N GLU A 522 -1.07 -3.94 32.52
CA GLU A 522 -2.51 -3.78 32.67
C GLU A 522 -2.93 -2.42 32.12
N VAL A 523 -3.84 -2.41 31.15
CA VAL A 523 -4.46 -1.19 30.62
C VAL A 523 -5.93 -1.16 30.99
N HIS A 524 -6.37 -0.06 31.60
CA HIS A 524 -7.75 0.23 31.95
C HIS A 524 -8.26 1.33 31.02
N GLY A 525 -9.19 0.98 30.14
CA GLY A 525 -9.88 1.96 29.32
C GLY A 525 -11.22 2.34 29.94
N VAL A 526 -11.53 3.63 29.93
CA VAL A 526 -12.80 4.18 30.44
C VAL A 526 -13.68 4.60 29.26
N ALA A 527 -14.98 4.31 29.34
CA ALA A 527 -15.95 4.57 28.26
C ALA A 527 -15.42 4.04 26.91
N LYS A 528 -15.43 4.86 25.84
CA LYS A 528 -14.91 4.44 24.53
C LYS A 528 -13.44 4.07 24.49
N ALA A 529 -12.62 4.55 25.44
CA ALA A 529 -11.21 4.15 25.52
C ALA A 529 -11.03 2.67 25.91
N ALA A 530 -12.06 2.02 26.45
CA ALA A 530 -12.07 0.57 26.68
C ALA A 530 -11.89 -0.21 25.36
N VAL A 531 -12.45 0.30 24.25
CA VAL A 531 -12.25 -0.28 22.91
C VAL A 531 -10.80 -0.10 22.47
N TRP A 532 -10.23 1.10 22.63
CA TRP A 532 -8.83 1.37 22.27
C TRP A 532 -7.86 0.48 23.05
N ALA A 533 -8.09 0.33 24.35
CA ALA A 533 -7.31 -0.52 25.24
C ALA A 533 -7.38 -2.00 24.81
N ARG A 534 -8.54 -2.48 24.37
CA ARG A 534 -8.72 -3.85 23.87
C ARG A 534 -7.90 -4.09 22.61
N PHE A 535 -7.96 -3.19 21.63
CA PHE A 535 -7.16 -3.31 20.40
C PHE A 535 -5.65 -3.23 20.68
N ALA A 536 -5.22 -2.35 21.61
CA ALA A 536 -3.82 -2.30 22.03
C ALA A 536 -3.36 -3.63 22.65
N ALA A 537 -4.15 -4.22 23.55
CA ALA A 537 -3.82 -5.51 24.15
C ALA A 537 -3.77 -6.65 23.11
N ALA A 538 -4.71 -6.68 22.17
CA ALA A 538 -4.75 -7.69 21.11
C ALA A 538 -3.48 -7.69 20.26
N VAL A 539 -2.99 -6.49 19.90
CA VAL A 539 -1.75 -6.32 19.12
C VAL A 539 -0.49 -6.58 19.96
N ALA A 540 -0.43 -6.10 21.21
CA ALA A 540 0.72 -6.31 22.09
C ALA A 540 0.96 -7.78 22.45
N GLY A 541 -0.13 -8.56 22.56
CA GLY A 541 -0.08 -9.99 22.85
C GLY A 541 -0.27 -10.35 24.33
N PRO A 542 0.08 -11.58 24.74
CA PRO A 542 -0.43 -12.20 25.96
C PRO A 542 0.07 -11.57 27.27
N THR A 543 1.08 -10.71 27.22
CA THR A 543 1.64 -10.02 28.39
C THR A 543 0.83 -8.79 28.81
N VAL A 544 -0.12 -8.35 27.97
CA VAL A 544 -0.98 -7.19 28.22
C VAL A 544 -2.42 -7.64 28.45
N SER A 545 -2.99 -7.23 29.60
CA SER A 545 -4.43 -7.39 29.88
C SER A 545 -5.17 -6.06 29.75
N ALA A 546 -6.31 -6.06 29.06
CA ALA A 546 -7.19 -4.91 28.96
C ALA A 546 -8.42 -5.05 29.89
N ARG A 547 -8.75 -3.98 30.60
CA ARG A 547 -9.94 -3.84 31.46
C ARG A 547 -10.76 -2.62 31.05
N GLY A 548 -12.06 -2.67 31.32
CA GLY A 548 -13.04 -1.63 30.96
C GLY A 548 -14.33 -2.25 30.42
N ASP A 549 -15.45 -1.56 30.61
CA ASP A 549 -16.73 -1.99 30.08
C ASP A 549 -16.79 -1.80 28.56
N THR A 550 -16.92 -2.93 27.84
CA THR A 550 -17.08 -2.99 26.39
C THR A 550 -18.41 -3.66 25.99
N SER A 551 -19.34 -3.86 26.91
CA SER A 551 -20.62 -4.55 26.66
C SER A 551 -21.53 -3.80 25.68
N TRP A 552 -21.32 -2.49 25.54
CA TRP A 552 -22.04 -1.60 24.62
C TRP A 552 -21.50 -1.63 23.19
N PHE A 553 -20.29 -2.16 22.94
CA PHE A 553 -19.66 -2.16 21.62
C PHE A 553 -19.75 -3.56 20.98
N ARG A 554 -20.49 -3.66 19.88
CA ARG A 554 -20.72 -4.94 19.18
C ARG A 554 -19.79 -5.15 17.98
N GLY A 555 -19.07 -4.12 17.55
CA GLY A 555 -18.18 -4.20 16.38
C GLY A 555 -18.90 -4.08 15.05
N THR A 556 -20.05 -3.43 15.01
CA THR A 556 -20.73 -3.09 13.75
C THR A 556 -19.97 -2.00 12.99
N ASP A 557 -20.16 -1.94 11.67
CA ASP A 557 -19.52 -0.91 10.84
C ASP A 557 -19.83 0.52 11.34
N ARG A 558 -21.07 0.75 11.78
CA ARG A 558 -21.49 2.04 12.34
C ARG A 558 -20.72 2.38 13.60
N GLU A 559 -20.63 1.45 14.55
CA GLU A 559 -19.90 1.68 15.81
C GLU A 559 -18.40 1.92 15.55
N PHE A 560 -17.78 1.19 14.61
CA PHE A 560 -16.40 1.46 14.20
C PHE A 560 -16.26 2.86 13.62
N ILE A 561 -17.15 3.28 12.72
CA ILE A 561 -17.13 4.62 12.10
C ILE A 561 -17.24 5.74 13.14
N GLU A 562 -18.05 5.54 14.17
CA GLU A 562 -18.33 6.55 15.20
C GLU A 562 -17.28 6.55 16.34
N THR A 563 -16.62 5.40 16.59
CA THR A 563 -15.87 5.19 17.85
C THR A 563 -14.40 4.80 17.68
N LEU A 564 -14.05 4.04 16.63
CA LEU A 564 -12.69 3.59 16.33
C LEU A 564 -12.53 3.42 14.81
N PHE A 565 -12.44 4.52 14.07
CA PHE A 565 -12.36 4.44 12.62
C PHE A 565 -10.92 4.18 12.17
N VAL A 566 -10.67 2.96 11.72
CA VAL A 566 -9.38 2.50 11.20
C VAL A 566 -9.65 1.73 9.89
N PRO A 567 -9.14 2.21 8.73
CA PRO A 567 -9.26 1.46 7.48
C PRO A 567 -8.69 0.04 7.60
N GLY A 568 -9.40 -0.94 7.04
CA GLY A 568 -9.02 -2.35 7.11
C GLY A 568 -9.30 -3.03 8.46
N ILE A 569 -9.92 -2.36 9.44
CA ILE A 569 -10.13 -2.99 10.75
C ILE A 569 -11.08 -4.20 10.69
N GLN A 570 -12.16 -4.13 9.89
CA GLN A 570 -13.03 -5.29 9.66
C GLN A 570 -12.33 -6.34 8.78
N ARG A 571 -11.48 -5.90 7.83
CA ARG A 571 -10.60 -6.81 7.06
C ARG A 571 -9.69 -7.64 7.97
N ALA A 572 -9.22 -7.05 9.06
CA ALA A 572 -8.40 -7.71 10.08
C ALA A 572 -9.20 -8.53 11.11
N GLY A 573 -10.50 -8.74 10.90
CA GLY A 573 -11.39 -9.51 11.77
C GLY A 573 -12.11 -8.69 12.84
N GLY A 574 -11.94 -7.36 12.82
CA GLY A 574 -12.76 -6.42 13.58
C GLY A 574 -12.72 -6.68 15.09
N TRP A 575 -13.90 -6.60 15.70
CA TRP A 575 -14.03 -6.71 17.14
C TRP A 575 -13.77 -8.13 17.66
N ALA A 576 -14.22 -9.15 16.92
CA ALA A 576 -14.00 -10.54 17.28
C ALA A 576 -12.49 -10.86 17.39
N ALA A 577 -11.69 -10.38 16.43
CA ALA A 577 -10.24 -10.54 16.46
C ALA A 577 -9.57 -9.85 17.66
N ALA A 578 -10.13 -8.75 18.16
CA ALA A 578 -9.60 -8.04 19.33
C ALA A 578 -9.98 -8.69 20.67
N GLN A 579 -10.99 -9.57 20.68
CA GLN A 579 -11.46 -10.27 21.89
C GLN A 579 -10.76 -11.61 22.14
N GLU A 580 -10.16 -12.21 21.11
CA GLU A 580 -9.44 -13.50 21.16
C GLU A 580 -8.01 -13.40 21.72
#